data_AF-X1U6Z7-F1
#
_entry.id   AF-X1U6Z7-F1
#
_cell.length_a   1.000
_cell.length_b   1.000
_cell.length_c   1.000
_cell.angle_alpha   90.00
_cell.angle_beta   90.00
_cell.angle_gamma   90.00
#
_symmetry.space_group_name_H-M   'P 1'
#
loop_
_entity.id
_entity.type
_entity.pdbx_description
1 polymer ?
#
loop_
_entity_poly.entity_id
_entity_poly.type
_entity_poly.pdbx_seq_one_letter_code
_entity_poly.pdbx_strand_id
1 'polypeptide(L)'
;LQRYICARLGPLPGWSMGYGFDLQEWVRENDLRAWHEYMHEHLGWSHYLGGRAPDLTQIYAGLDYSSYQQHRPDYDTYVKAIEQYPTKPTFLEDRFRVRKNVYPEKDYDFEMTRRGLWHSTMAGGAANIWGNLLDPRPDGMSHPYPNKHQIKTWSLFWRSRFRKQMIRDNALTDGHCLKIPGKLLVFYKEDAGSIKMNLGELRGKLHAVAVDTKSPYREIELTGLKPEPARLFKAPHRSDWAIAVEAVSEKD
;
A
#
# COMPACT_ATOMS: atom_id res chain seq x y z
N LEU A 1 -31.61 -0.24 11.69
CA LEU A 1 -30.79 -0.07 10.47
C LEU A 1 -29.98 -1.33 10.14
N GLN A 2 -29.17 -1.87 11.06
CA GLN A 2 -28.31 -3.05 10.84
C GLN A 2 -29.05 -4.26 10.24
N ARG A 3 -30.20 -4.66 10.82
CA ARG A 3 -31.06 -5.74 10.27
C ARG A 3 -31.42 -5.54 8.79
N TYR A 4 -31.73 -4.30 8.41
CA TYR A 4 -32.11 -3.98 7.04
C TYR A 4 -30.91 -4.06 6.08
N ILE A 5 -29.74 -3.59 6.51
CA ILE A 5 -28.48 -3.73 5.76
C ILE A 5 -28.17 -5.22 5.56
N CYS A 6 -28.18 -6.03 6.63
CA CYS A 6 -27.90 -7.46 6.54
C CYS A 6 -28.85 -8.18 5.58
N ALA A 7 -30.16 -7.93 5.70
CA ALA A 7 -31.16 -8.56 4.85
C ALA A 7 -31.08 -8.15 3.37
N ARG A 8 -30.68 -6.91 3.07
CA ARG A 8 -30.71 -6.37 1.69
C ARG A 8 -29.37 -6.46 0.98
N LEU A 9 -28.27 -6.27 1.71
CA LEU A 9 -26.91 -6.20 1.16
C LEU A 9 -26.04 -7.39 1.57
N GLY A 10 -26.37 -8.08 2.66
CA GLY A 10 -25.61 -9.26 3.12
C GLY A 10 -25.51 -10.40 2.10
N PRO A 11 -26.48 -10.63 1.21
CA PRO A 11 -26.34 -11.61 0.13
C PRO A 11 -25.40 -11.17 -1.02
N LEU A 12 -25.04 -9.89 -1.12
CA LEU A 12 -24.24 -9.35 -2.23
C LEU A 12 -22.75 -9.45 -1.90
N PRO A 13 -21.93 -10.21 -2.65
CA PRO A 13 -20.50 -10.35 -2.34
C PRO A 13 -19.71 -9.08 -2.68
N GLY A 14 -18.50 -8.98 -2.12
CA GLY A 14 -17.48 -8.03 -2.60
C GLY A 14 -17.52 -6.62 -2.02
N TRP A 15 -18.22 -6.39 -0.90
CA TRP A 15 -18.17 -5.12 -0.17
C TRP A 15 -17.55 -5.27 1.23
N SER A 16 -17.03 -4.16 1.73
CA SER A 16 -16.60 -3.94 3.11
C SER A 16 -17.32 -2.72 3.69
N MET A 17 -17.38 -2.61 5.01
CA MET A 17 -18.03 -1.51 5.70
C MET A 17 -17.26 -1.10 6.95
N GLY A 18 -17.07 0.21 7.12
CA GLY A 18 -16.66 0.80 8.38
C GLY A 18 -17.87 1.18 9.24
N TYR A 19 -17.77 1.05 10.56
CA TYR A 19 -18.77 1.53 11.51
C TYR A 19 -18.99 3.05 11.38
N GLY A 20 -17.94 3.79 11.04
CA GLY A 20 -17.97 5.22 10.83
C GLY A 20 -16.59 5.85 10.96
N PHE A 21 -16.60 7.18 11.05
CA PHE A 21 -15.43 8.02 11.27
C PHE A 21 -15.58 8.78 12.61
N ASP A 22 -14.46 9.26 13.16
CA ASP A 22 -14.39 9.97 14.44
C ASP A 22 -15.01 9.20 15.63
N LEU A 23 -14.84 7.88 15.61
CA LEU A 23 -15.42 6.96 16.58
C LEU A 23 -14.98 7.24 18.02
N GLN A 24 -13.78 7.79 18.19
CA GLN A 24 -13.21 8.15 19.50
C GLN A 24 -14.08 9.13 20.30
N GLU A 25 -14.97 9.88 19.64
CA GLU A 25 -15.80 10.88 20.30
C GLU A 25 -17.07 10.29 20.93
N TRP A 26 -17.53 9.11 20.48
CA TRP A 26 -18.87 8.61 20.83
C TRP A 26 -19.01 7.09 20.92
N VAL A 27 -17.96 6.31 20.62
CA VAL A 27 -17.99 4.83 20.59
C VAL A 27 -17.02 4.24 21.59
N ARG A 28 -17.45 3.20 22.30
CA ARG A 28 -16.59 2.37 23.16
C ARG A 28 -16.36 1.00 22.54
N GLU A 29 -15.39 0.27 23.06
CA GLU A 29 -15.05 -1.07 22.61
C GLU A 29 -16.27 -2.01 22.54
N ASN A 30 -17.11 -2.02 23.58
CA ASN A 30 -18.29 -2.89 23.64
C ASN A 30 -19.33 -2.56 22.57
N ASP A 31 -19.44 -1.29 22.15
CA ASP A 31 -20.37 -0.88 21.10
C ASP A 31 -19.93 -1.45 19.74
N LEU A 32 -18.63 -1.37 19.44
CA LEU A 32 -18.06 -1.97 18.22
C LEU A 32 -18.14 -3.49 18.24
N ARG A 33 -17.89 -4.12 19.39
CA ARG A 33 -17.99 -5.56 19.54
C ARG A 33 -19.41 -6.05 19.27
N ALA A 34 -20.40 -5.45 19.94
CA ALA A 34 -21.80 -5.82 19.78
C ALA A 34 -22.28 -5.61 18.33
N TRP A 35 -21.86 -4.51 17.68
CA TRP A 35 -22.15 -4.28 16.27
C TRP A 35 -21.51 -5.33 15.36
N HIS A 36 -20.22 -5.63 15.54
CA HIS A 36 -19.47 -6.58 14.73
C HIS A 36 -20.07 -8.00 14.83
N GLU A 37 -20.37 -8.44 16.04
CA GLU A 37 -21.02 -9.73 16.32
C GLU A 37 -22.42 -9.80 15.69
N TYR A 38 -23.25 -8.77 15.89
CA TYR A 38 -24.59 -8.71 15.31
C TYR A 38 -24.54 -8.80 13.78
N MET A 39 -23.65 -8.04 13.13
CA MET A 39 -23.52 -8.05 11.69
C MET A 39 -23.08 -9.43 11.18
N HIS A 40 -22.04 -10.04 11.77
CA HIS A 40 -21.58 -11.37 11.35
C HIS A 40 -22.60 -12.49 11.58
N GLU A 41 -23.42 -12.41 12.63
CA GLU A 41 -24.51 -13.36 12.86
C GLU A 41 -25.60 -13.29 11.76
N HIS A 42 -25.80 -12.12 11.15
CA HIS A 42 -26.93 -11.86 10.26
C HIS A 42 -26.54 -11.69 8.78
N LEU A 43 -25.26 -11.56 8.46
CA LEU A 43 -24.78 -11.45 7.08
C LEU A 43 -24.74 -12.84 6.43
N GLY A 44 -25.37 -12.98 5.26
CA GLY A 44 -25.40 -14.24 4.52
C GLY A 44 -24.05 -14.65 3.91
N TRP A 45 -23.08 -13.73 3.85
CA TRP A 45 -21.72 -13.94 3.39
C TRP A 45 -20.73 -13.20 4.29
N SER A 46 -19.47 -13.64 4.27
CA SER A 46 -18.38 -12.92 4.95
C SER A 46 -18.14 -11.56 4.27
N HIS A 47 -18.17 -10.50 5.08
CA HIS A 47 -17.80 -9.14 4.68
C HIS A 47 -16.77 -8.59 5.64
N TYR A 48 -15.86 -7.75 5.15
CA TYR A 48 -14.89 -7.08 6.02
C TYR A 48 -15.57 -5.91 6.73
N LEU A 49 -15.62 -5.98 8.06
CA LEU A 49 -16.16 -4.96 8.94
C LEU A 49 -15.02 -4.32 9.75
N GLY A 50 -15.00 -2.99 9.79
CA GLY A 50 -13.97 -2.24 10.50
C GLY A 50 -14.49 -0.95 11.10
N GLY A 51 -13.56 -0.11 11.56
CA GLY A 51 -13.87 1.18 12.17
C GLY A 51 -12.59 1.97 12.39
N ARG A 52 -12.59 3.25 11.99
CA ARG A 52 -11.38 4.07 12.04
C ARG A 52 -11.01 4.40 13.49
N ALA A 53 -9.87 3.89 13.92
CA ALA A 53 -9.26 4.27 15.18
C ALA A 53 -8.55 5.64 15.07
N PRO A 54 -8.46 6.43 16.15
CA PRO A 54 -7.83 7.76 16.12
C PRO A 54 -6.31 7.72 15.94
N ASP A 55 -5.69 6.60 16.28
CA ASP A 55 -4.25 6.33 16.15
C ASP A 55 -4.06 4.82 15.90
N LEU A 56 -2.82 4.32 15.92
CA LEU A 56 -2.49 2.91 15.71
C LEU A 56 -3.11 1.97 16.76
N THR A 57 -3.69 2.46 17.85
CA THR A 57 -4.43 1.62 18.80
C THR A 57 -5.89 1.48 18.39
N GLN A 58 -6.30 0.26 18.00
CA GLN A 58 -7.70 -0.07 17.70
C GLN A 58 -8.62 0.15 18.91
N ILE A 59 -9.82 0.68 18.68
CA ILE A 59 -10.86 0.79 19.73
C ILE A 59 -11.36 -0.61 20.12
N TYR A 60 -11.55 -1.50 19.13
CA TYR A 60 -11.86 -2.90 19.32
C TYR A 60 -10.99 -3.75 18.38
N ALA A 61 -10.09 -4.54 18.97
CA ALA A 61 -9.15 -5.34 18.20
C ALA A 61 -9.79 -6.50 17.45
N GLY A 62 -11.06 -6.85 17.67
CA GLY A 62 -11.75 -7.99 17.03
C GLY A 62 -12.32 -7.73 15.64
N LEU A 63 -12.24 -6.49 15.12
CA LEU A 63 -12.68 -6.13 13.76
C LEU A 63 -11.91 -6.88 12.66
N ASP A 64 -12.47 -6.99 11.45
CA ASP A 64 -11.92 -7.87 10.40
C ASP A 64 -10.69 -7.28 9.68
N TYR A 65 -10.54 -5.95 9.74
CA TYR A 65 -9.38 -5.23 9.23
C TYR A 65 -8.96 -4.15 10.22
N SER A 66 -7.66 -3.84 10.27
CA SER A 66 -7.16 -2.74 11.07
C SER A 66 -7.31 -1.43 10.31
N SER A 67 -7.82 -0.41 11.01
CA SER A 67 -8.10 0.90 10.42
C SER A 67 -7.66 2.03 11.33
N TYR A 68 -6.93 3.00 10.76
CA TYR A 68 -6.31 4.08 11.53
C TYR A 68 -6.47 5.44 10.85
N GLN A 69 -6.63 6.48 11.64
CA GLN A 69 -6.42 7.85 11.23
C GLN A 69 -4.93 8.19 11.33
N GLN A 70 -4.32 8.52 10.20
CA GLN A 70 -2.92 8.94 10.13
C GLN A 70 -2.77 10.06 9.11
N HIS A 71 -1.94 11.05 9.40
CA HIS A 71 -1.66 12.17 8.51
C HIS A 71 -0.27 12.00 7.92
N ARG A 72 -0.18 11.93 6.59
CA ARG A 72 1.09 11.79 5.88
C ARG A 72 1.96 10.61 6.38
N PRO A 73 1.41 9.38 6.52
CA PRO A 73 2.22 8.23 6.93
C PRO A 73 3.44 8.05 6.02
N ASP A 74 4.60 7.94 6.65
CA ASP A 74 5.84 7.50 6.03
C ASP A 74 5.91 5.97 5.98
N TYR A 75 7.00 5.45 5.41
CA TYR A 75 7.24 4.01 5.31
C TYR A 75 7.16 3.30 6.67
N ASP A 76 7.81 3.82 7.71
CA ASP A 76 7.87 3.18 9.02
C ASP A 76 6.51 3.19 9.72
N THR A 77 5.69 4.23 9.49
CA THR A 77 4.31 4.28 9.96
C THR A 77 3.48 3.16 9.32
N TYR A 78 3.62 2.92 8.01
CA TYR A 78 2.95 1.79 7.37
C TYR A 78 3.42 0.45 7.92
N VAL A 79 4.72 0.26 8.13
CA VAL A 79 5.27 -0.98 8.71
C VAL A 79 4.65 -1.23 10.09
N LYS A 80 4.66 -0.24 10.97
CA LYS A 80 4.05 -0.35 12.31
C LYS A 80 2.57 -0.70 12.24
N ALA A 81 1.82 -0.01 11.37
CA ALA A 81 0.39 -0.22 11.21
C ALA A 81 0.04 -1.66 10.77
N ILE A 82 0.84 -2.23 9.85
CA ILE A 82 0.69 -3.59 9.33
C ILE A 82 1.12 -4.63 10.39
N GLU A 83 2.27 -4.43 11.04
CA GLU A 83 2.84 -5.38 11.99
C GLU A 83 2.06 -5.48 13.30
N GLN A 84 1.26 -4.47 13.64
CA GLN A 84 0.44 -4.51 14.84
C GLN A 84 -0.67 -5.57 14.78
N TYR A 85 -1.24 -5.82 13.59
CA TYR A 85 -2.23 -6.87 13.36
C TYR A 85 -1.91 -7.62 12.07
N PRO A 86 -0.85 -8.45 12.06
CA PRO A 86 -0.28 -8.99 10.82
C PRO A 86 -1.18 -10.00 10.11
N THR A 87 -2.23 -10.48 10.77
CA THR A 87 -3.22 -11.40 10.20
C THR A 87 -4.41 -10.68 9.56
N LYS A 88 -4.42 -9.34 9.53
CA LYS A 88 -5.54 -8.53 9.06
C LYS A 88 -5.10 -7.59 7.92
N PRO A 89 -5.97 -7.32 6.93
CA PRO A 89 -5.75 -6.19 6.04
C PRO A 89 -5.63 -4.90 6.86
N THR A 90 -4.78 -3.98 6.39
CA THR A 90 -4.55 -2.69 7.04
C THR A 90 -5.04 -1.55 6.16
N PHE A 91 -5.74 -0.59 6.74
CA PHE A 91 -6.24 0.62 6.08
C PHE A 91 -5.86 1.86 6.89
N LEU A 92 -5.08 2.78 6.30
CA LEU A 92 -4.95 4.13 6.86
C LEU A 92 -6.03 5.00 6.20
N GLU A 93 -7.13 5.19 6.93
CA GLU A 93 -8.44 5.68 6.47
C GLU A 93 -8.60 7.21 6.46
N ASP A 94 -7.52 7.97 6.71
CA ASP A 94 -7.57 9.39 6.40
C ASP A 94 -7.45 9.64 4.89
N ARG A 95 -7.83 10.86 4.48
CA ARG A 95 -7.97 11.28 3.10
C ARG A 95 -6.71 12.02 2.70
N PHE A 96 -5.83 11.34 1.98
CA PHE A 96 -4.56 11.82 1.45
C PHE A 96 -4.80 12.67 0.21
N ARG A 97 -5.21 13.91 0.48
CA ARG A 97 -5.71 14.83 -0.53
C ARG A 97 -4.67 15.88 -0.87
N VAL A 98 -4.50 16.13 -2.16
CA VAL A 98 -3.80 17.31 -2.66
C VAL A 98 -4.78 18.48 -2.63
N ARG A 99 -4.48 19.48 -1.80
CA ARG A 99 -5.25 20.71 -1.61
C ARG A 99 -4.27 21.85 -1.37
N LYS A 100 -4.71 23.09 -1.60
CA LYS A 100 -3.89 24.27 -1.35
C LYS A 100 -4.38 24.98 -0.09
N ASN A 101 -3.54 24.99 0.95
CA ASN A 101 -3.75 25.75 2.19
C ASN A 101 -5.06 25.46 2.93
N VAL A 102 -5.59 24.23 2.84
CA VAL A 102 -6.81 23.85 3.58
C VAL A 102 -6.42 23.23 4.92
N TYR A 103 -5.48 22.29 4.90
CA TYR A 103 -4.93 21.63 6.09
C TYR A 103 -3.45 21.30 5.88
N PRO A 104 -2.56 22.31 6.00
CA PRO A 104 -1.14 22.20 5.63
C PRO A 104 -0.35 21.10 6.34
N GLU A 105 -0.85 20.58 7.46
CA GLU A 105 -0.26 19.49 8.25
C GLU A 105 -0.60 18.09 7.70
N LYS A 106 -1.74 17.95 6.99
CA LYS A 106 -2.22 16.66 6.46
C LYS A 106 -2.27 16.58 4.94
N ASP A 107 -2.31 17.73 4.27
CA ASP A 107 -2.48 17.82 2.82
C ASP A 107 -1.27 17.23 2.10
N TYR A 108 -1.50 16.37 1.13
CA TYR A 108 -0.44 15.81 0.31
C TYR A 108 -0.06 16.81 -0.79
N ASP A 109 1.16 16.69 -1.29
CA ASP A 109 1.48 17.16 -2.64
C ASP A 109 1.54 15.97 -3.61
N PHE A 110 1.87 16.25 -4.87
CA PHE A 110 1.98 15.24 -5.92
C PHE A 110 3.15 14.27 -5.71
N GLU A 111 4.24 14.73 -5.10
CA GLU A 111 5.41 13.89 -4.79
C GLU A 111 5.10 12.94 -3.64
N MET A 112 4.52 13.46 -2.56
CA MET A 112 4.03 12.67 -1.43
C MET A 112 3.02 11.63 -1.87
N THR A 113 2.13 11.95 -2.83
CA THR A 113 1.17 10.96 -3.34
C THR A 113 1.90 9.80 -4.02
N ARG A 114 2.85 10.12 -4.93
CA ARG A 114 3.65 9.10 -5.61
C ARG A 114 4.42 8.24 -4.62
N ARG A 115 5.18 8.85 -3.71
CA ARG A 115 5.98 8.14 -2.70
C ARG A 115 5.11 7.34 -1.74
N GLY A 116 3.97 7.89 -1.34
CA GLY A 116 2.99 7.23 -0.48
C GLY A 116 2.45 5.92 -1.08
N LEU A 117 2.19 5.88 -2.40
CA LEU A 117 1.81 4.64 -3.11
C LEU A 117 2.91 3.58 -3.04
N TRP A 118 4.17 3.98 -3.21
CA TRP A 118 5.32 3.07 -3.11
C TRP A 118 5.56 2.63 -1.67
N HIS A 119 5.52 3.54 -0.69
CA HIS A 119 5.67 3.24 0.73
C HIS A 119 4.61 2.26 1.22
N SER A 120 3.33 2.50 0.94
CA SER A 120 2.25 1.61 1.39
C SER A 120 2.38 0.21 0.81
N THR A 121 2.83 0.08 -0.45
CA THR A 121 3.04 -1.21 -1.11
C THR A 121 4.30 -1.91 -0.58
N MET A 122 5.42 -1.21 -0.51
CA MET A 122 6.72 -1.75 -0.07
C MET A 122 6.75 -2.11 1.43
N ALA A 123 5.85 -1.53 2.24
CA ALA A 123 5.69 -1.90 3.65
C ALA A 123 4.94 -3.24 3.84
N GLY A 124 4.32 -3.79 2.78
CA GLY A 124 3.53 -5.02 2.84
C GLY A 124 2.09 -4.85 2.32
N GLY A 125 1.70 -3.63 1.93
CA GLY A 125 0.38 -3.30 1.40
C GLY A 125 -0.57 -2.75 2.47
N ALA A 126 -0.99 -1.51 2.29
CA ALA A 126 -2.08 -0.91 3.04
C ALA A 126 -3.05 -0.19 2.10
N ALA A 127 -4.34 -0.23 2.44
CA ALA A 127 -5.37 0.57 1.77
C ALA A 127 -5.27 2.03 2.20
N ASN A 128 -5.62 2.95 1.29
CA ASN A 128 -5.55 4.40 1.48
C ASN A 128 -6.59 5.12 0.60
N ILE A 129 -6.92 6.37 0.94
CA ILE A 129 -7.84 7.21 0.16
C ILE A 129 -7.07 8.38 -0.45
N TRP A 130 -6.78 8.32 -1.75
CA TRP A 130 -6.04 9.35 -2.48
C TRP A 130 -6.99 10.28 -3.25
N GLY A 131 -6.66 11.58 -3.36
CA GLY A 131 -7.44 12.49 -4.21
C GLY A 131 -6.76 13.82 -4.53
N ASN A 132 -6.99 14.33 -5.73
CA ASN A 132 -6.57 15.67 -6.16
C ASN A 132 -7.77 16.64 -6.10
N LEU A 133 -7.70 17.60 -5.17
CA LEU A 133 -8.70 18.62 -4.91
C LEU A 133 -8.08 20.04 -4.93
N LEU A 134 -7.07 20.29 -5.77
CA LEU A 134 -6.52 21.65 -5.94
C LEU A 134 -7.56 22.62 -6.53
N ASP A 135 -8.35 22.15 -7.50
CA ASP A 135 -9.42 22.92 -8.14
C ASP A 135 -10.75 22.18 -7.98
N PRO A 136 -11.26 21.99 -6.75
CA PRO A 136 -12.29 21.00 -6.47
C PRO A 136 -13.54 21.23 -7.32
N ARG A 137 -14.06 20.14 -7.89
CA ARG A 137 -15.36 20.17 -8.56
C ARG A 137 -16.46 20.54 -7.55
N PRO A 138 -17.57 21.19 -7.97
CA PRO A 138 -18.68 21.50 -7.08
C PRO A 138 -19.30 20.26 -6.41
N ASP A 139 -19.17 19.09 -7.04
CA ASP A 139 -19.62 17.79 -6.53
C ASP A 139 -18.65 17.14 -5.52
N GLY A 140 -17.53 17.79 -5.20
CA GLY A 140 -16.51 17.28 -4.28
C GLY A 140 -15.66 16.14 -4.84
N MET A 141 -15.79 15.82 -6.13
CA MET A 141 -15.01 14.75 -6.77
C MET A 141 -13.56 15.15 -7.01
N SER A 142 -12.68 14.15 -6.90
CA SER A 142 -11.27 14.29 -7.27
C SER A 142 -11.12 14.56 -8.76
N HIS A 143 -10.27 15.51 -9.12
CA HIS A 143 -9.79 15.66 -10.49
C HIS A 143 -8.73 14.60 -10.83
N PRO A 144 -8.48 14.35 -12.13
CA PRO A 144 -7.27 13.67 -12.54
C PRO A 144 -6.02 14.36 -11.98
N TYR A 145 -5.04 13.57 -11.57
CA TYR A 145 -3.72 14.09 -11.22
C TYR A 145 -3.02 14.61 -12.47
N PRO A 146 -2.38 15.81 -12.46
CA PRO A 146 -1.60 16.30 -13.60
C PRO A 146 -0.48 15.33 -14.00
N ASN A 147 0.13 14.68 -13.00
CA ASN A 147 1.16 13.65 -13.12
C ASN A 147 0.59 12.21 -13.08
N LYS A 148 -0.64 11.99 -13.57
CA LYS A 148 -1.33 10.67 -13.56
C LYS A 148 -0.50 9.51 -14.13
N HIS A 149 0.48 9.78 -15.00
CA HIS A 149 1.40 8.77 -15.52
C HIS A 149 2.25 8.13 -14.41
N GLN A 150 2.59 8.85 -13.34
CA GLN A 150 3.35 8.31 -12.20
C GLN A 150 2.53 7.30 -11.40
N ILE A 151 1.23 7.58 -11.20
CA ILE A 151 0.28 6.64 -10.57
C ILE A 151 0.09 5.42 -11.48
N LYS A 152 0.00 5.63 -12.80
CA LYS A 152 -0.06 4.54 -13.78
C LYS A 152 1.21 3.68 -13.76
N THR A 153 2.39 4.27 -13.60
CA THR A 153 3.67 3.54 -13.45
C THR A 153 3.66 2.63 -12.23
N TRP A 154 3.22 3.13 -11.07
CA TRP A 154 3.02 2.31 -9.88
C TRP A 154 2.04 1.14 -10.15
N SER A 155 0.87 1.43 -10.72
CA SER A 155 -0.15 0.42 -10.98
C SER A 155 0.31 -0.67 -11.94
N LEU A 156 0.97 -0.30 -13.05
CA LEU A 156 1.45 -1.26 -14.05
C LEU A 156 2.63 -2.09 -13.54
N PHE A 157 3.56 -1.47 -12.80
CA PHE A 157 4.70 -2.19 -12.22
C PHE A 157 4.23 -3.31 -11.27
N TRP A 158 3.23 -3.03 -10.43
CA TRP A 158 2.74 -3.98 -9.43
C TRP A 158 1.70 -4.97 -9.93
N ARG A 159 1.05 -4.72 -11.08
CA ARG A 159 -0.10 -5.50 -11.60
C ARG A 159 0.07 -7.02 -11.55
N SER A 160 1.26 -7.54 -11.82
CA SER A 160 1.58 -8.97 -11.78
C SER A 160 2.64 -9.34 -10.73
N ARG A 161 3.12 -8.35 -9.97
CA ARG A 161 4.26 -8.49 -9.05
C ARG A 161 3.85 -8.48 -7.59
N PHE A 162 2.79 -7.76 -7.21
CA PHE A 162 2.37 -7.72 -5.81
C PHE A 162 1.60 -9.00 -5.45
N ARG A 163 2.22 -9.87 -4.64
CA ARG A 163 1.69 -11.21 -4.32
C ARG A 163 1.61 -11.42 -2.81
N LYS A 164 0.63 -12.20 -2.34
CA LYS A 164 0.38 -12.45 -0.91
C LYS A 164 1.57 -13.03 -0.14
N GLN A 165 2.46 -13.77 -0.82
CA GLN A 165 3.63 -14.40 -0.21
C GLN A 165 4.80 -13.44 -0.01
N MET A 166 4.64 -12.18 -0.40
CA MET A 166 5.69 -11.18 -0.27
C MET A 166 5.95 -10.82 1.20
N ILE A 167 7.22 -10.70 1.55
CA ILE A 167 7.69 -10.28 2.87
C ILE A 167 8.69 -9.13 2.72
N ARG A 168 8.72 -8.24 3.71
CA ARG A 168 9.67 -7.12 3.78
C ARG A 168 11.04 -7.61 4.23
N ASP A 169 12.11 -7.14 3.59
CA ASP A 169 13.49 -7.45 4.00
C ASP A 169 14.49 -6.35 3.58
N ASN A 170 14.46 -5.22 4.28
CA ASN A 170 15.30 -4.07 3.95
C ASN A 170 16.80 -4.33 4.16
N ALA A 171 17.20 -5.43 4.83
CA ALA A 171 18.61 -5.79 4.98
C ALA A 171 19.28 -6.15 3.64
N LEU A 172 18.49 -6.43 2.59
CA LEU A 172 18.98 -6.77 1.26
C LEU A 172 19.37 -5.54 0.41
N THR A 173 19.21 -4.32 0.92
CA THR A 173 19.39 -3.09 0.14
C THR A 173 19.74 -1.89 0.99
N ASP A 174 20.04 -0.76 0.36
CA ASP A 174 20.18 0.56 0.98
C ASP A 174 18.93 1.45 0.72
N GLY A 175 17.78 0.80 0.51
CA GLY A 175 16.45 1.39 0.38
C GLY A 175 15.41 0.45 0.99
N HIS A 176 14.31 0.20 0.27
CA HIS A 176 13.28 -0.75 0.68
C HIS A 176 13.30 -2.01 -0.17
N CYS A 177 13.03 -3.17 0.44
CA CYS A 177 12.90 -4.42 -0.28
C CYS A 177 11.67 -5.21 0.15
N LEU A 178 10.97 -5.72 -0.85
CA LEU A 178 9.86 -6.65 -0.73
C LEU A 178 10.17 -7.89 -1.56
N LYS A 179 10.02 -9.10 -1.00
CA LYS A 179 10.50 -10.33 -1.63
C LYS A 179 9.56 -11.51 -1.50
N ILE A 180 9.66 -12.43 -2.45
CA ILE A 180 9.25 -13.83 -2.30
C ILE A 180 10.55 -14.63 -2.24
N PRO A 181 10.89 -15.25 -1.10
CA PRO A 181 12.20 -15.88 -0.88
C PRO A 181 12.62 -16.79 -2.04
N GLY A 182 13.80 -16.50 -2.60
CA GLY A 182 14.41 -17.29 -3.69
C GLY A 182 13.71 -17.21 -5.04
N LYS A 183 12.66 -16.38 -5.18
CA LYS A 183 11.87 -16.25 -6.41
C LYS A 183 11.89 -14.83 -6.97
N LEU A 184 11.53 -13.84 -6.17
CA LEU A 184 11.32 -12.47 -6.62
C LEU A 184 11.83 -11.49 -5.56
N LEU A 185 12.66 -10.56 -5.97
CA LEU A 185 13.12 -9.42 -5.17
C LEU A 185 12.63 -8.14 -5.84
N VAL A 186 11.98 -7.26 -5.08
CA VAL A 186 11.66 -5.90 -5.50
C VAL A 186 12.40 -4.93 -4.61
N PHE A 187 13.10 -3.97 -5.23
CA PHE A 187 13.84 -2.91 -4.56
C PHE A 187 13.23 -1.56 -4.92
N TYR A 188 13.16 -0.64 -3.96
CA TYR A 188 12.73 0.73 -4.18
C TYR A 188 13.62 1.70 -3.41
N LYS A 189 14.03 2.79 -4.05
CA LYS A 189 14.81 3.84 -3.40
C LYS A 189 14.50 5.20 -4.01
N GLU A 190 14.29 6.19 -3.14
CA GLU A 190 14.01 7.57 -3.51
C GLU A 190 15.28 8.35 -3.81
N ASP A 191 15.20 9.33 -4.72
CA ASP A 191 16.29 10.25 -5.08
C ASP A 191 17.66 9.58 -5.26
N ALA A 192 17.66 8.41 -5.89
CA ALA A 192 18.81 7.53 -6.00
C ALA A 192 19.50 7.66 -7.36
N GLY A 193 20.82 7.84 -7.33
CA GLY A 193 21.70 7.56 -8.47
C GLY A 193 22.18 6.09 -8.52
N SER A 194 21.96 5.34 -7.44
CA SER A 194 22.29 3.91 -7.37
C SER A 194 21.54 3.20 -6.23
N ILE A 195 21.37 1.88 -6.37
CA ILE A 195 20.72 1.01 -5.40
C ILE A 195 21.62 -0.21 -5.14
N LYS A 196 21.94 -0.49 -3.88
CA LYS A 196 22.59 -1.75 -3.46
C LYS A 196 21.54 -2.86 -3.44
N MET A 197 21.86 -4.00 -4.03
CA MET A 197 20.98 -5.15 -4.14
C MET A 197 21.74 -6.42 -3.75
N ASN A 198 21.25 -7.09 -2.73
CA ASN A 198 21.65 -8.45 -2.40
C ASN A 198 20.75 -9.43 -3.17
N LEU A 199 21.32 -10.09 -4.17
CA LEU A 199 20.65 -11.07 -5.02
C LEU A 199 21.05 -12.51 -4.65
N GLY A 200 21.79 -12.71 -3.56
CA GLY A 200 22.44 -13.98 -3.23
C GLY A 200 21.47 -15.11 -2.89
N GLU A 201 20.21 -14.80 -2.55
CA GLU A 201 19.17 -15.81 -2.32
C GLU A 201 18.53 -16.35 -3.61
N LEU A 202 18.64 -15.63 -4.73
CA LEU A 202 18.14 -16.09 -6.02
C LEU A 202 19.08 -17.16 -6.60
N ARG A 203 18.58 -17.93 -7.58
CA ARG A 203 19.35 -18.97 -8.27
C ARG A 203 19.04 -18.96 -9.76
N GLY A 204 19.95 -19.50 -10.56
CA GLY A 204 19.76 -19.64 -12.00
C GLY A 204 19.82 -18.32 -12.77
N LYS A 205 19.16 -18.30 -13.93
CA LYS A 205 19.06 -17.11 -14.79
C LYS A 205 18.13 -16.09 -14.14
N LEU A 206 18.55 -14.83 -14.11
CA LEU A 206 17.76 -13.73 -13.57
C LEU A 206 17.12 -12.94 -14.71
N HIS A 207 15.83 -12.63 -14.57
CA HIS A 207 15.15 -11.61 -15.34
C HIS A 207 14.96 -10.39 -14.45
N ALA A 208 15.32 -9.20 -14.93
CA ALA A 208 15.29 -8.01 -14.11
C ALA A 208 14.92 -6.77 -14.92
N VAL A 209 14.06 -5.96 -14.33
CA VAL A 209 13.58 -4.71 -14.93
C VAL A 209 13.63 -3.59 -13.92
N ALA A 210 13.99 -2.39 -14.38
CA ALA A 210 13.92 -1.15 -13.61
C ALA A 210 12.88 -0.19 -14.21
N VAL A 211 12.23 0.60 -13.35
CA VAL A 211 11.36 1.70 -13.77
C VAL A 211 11.71 2.97 -13.00
N ASP A 212 11.73 4.10 -13.71
CA ASP A 212 11.76 5.44 -13.11
C ASP A 212 10.34 5.81 -12.70
N THR A 213 10.09 5.93 -11.40
CA THR A 213 8.75 6.15 -10.87
C THR A 213 8.22 7.56 -11.12
N LYS A 214 9.09 8.52 -11.48
CA LYS A 214 8.72 9.89 -11.88
C LYS A 214 8.32 9.99 -13.36
N SER A 215 8.69 9.00 -14.16
CA SER A 215 8.49 8.95 -15.61
C SER A 215 7.29 8.08 -16.02
N PRO A 216 6.76 8.22 -17.26
CA PRO A 216 5.79 7.29 -17.79
C PRO A 216 6.34 5.85 -17.79
N TYR A 217 5.46 4.88 -17.53
CA TYR A 217 5.85 3.48 -17.39
C TYR A 217 6.63 2.98 -18.61
N ARG A 218 7.87 2.60 -18.36
CA ARG A 218 8.77 1.95 -19.31
C ARG A 218 9.75 1.10 -18.52
N GLU A 219 9.71 -0.20 -18.74
CA GLU A 219 10.68 -1.12 -18.15
C GLU A 219 12.02 -1.01 -18.88
N ILE A 220 13.09 -0.93 -18.09
CA ILE A 220 14.47 -0.97 -18.55
C ILE A 220 15.00 -2.34 -18.17
N GLU A 221 15.24 -3.18 -19.17
CA GLU A 221 15.85 -4.51 -18.98
C GLU A 221 17.26 -4.37 -18.39
N LEU A 222 17.52 -5.13 -17.32
CA LEU A 222 18.84 -5.23 -16.69
C LEU A 222 19.47 -6.56 -17.08
N THR A 223 20.55 -6.51 -17.85
CA THR A 223 21.25 -7.70 -18.34
C THR A 223 22.50 -8.01 -17.51
N GLY A 224 22.95 -9.27 -17.56
CA GLY A 224 24.22 -9.69 -16.94
C GLY A 224 24.22 -9.74 -15.41
N LEU A 225 23.05 -9.68 -14.76
CA LEU A 225 22.94 -9.88 -13.32
C LEU A 225 23.24 -11.34 -12.96
N LYS A 226 23.92 -11.52 -11.82
CA LYS A 226 24.21 -12.82 -11.22
C LYS A 226 23.66 -12.87 -9.79
N PRO A 227 23.27 -14.05 -9.28
CA PRO A 227 22.81 -14.20 -7.90
C PRO A 227 23.95 -14.04 -6.90
N GLU A 228 24.22 -12.81 -6.49
CA GLU A 228 25.35 -12.44 -5.63
C GLU A 228 24.93 -11.39 -4.59
N PRO A 229 25.56 -11.37 -3.41
CA PRO A 229 25.10 -10.56 -2.28
C PRO A 229 25.39 -9.06 -2.37
N ALA A 230 26.22 -8.62 -3.31
CA ALA A 230 26.67 -7.23 -3.40
C ALA A 230 26.65 -6.73 -4.84
N ARG A 231 25.44 -6.49 -5.38
CA ARG A 231 25.25 -5.86 -6.68
C ARG A 231 24.87 -4.40 -6.52
N LEU A 232 25.36 -3.57 -7.43
CA LEU A 232 25.05 -2.14 -7.47
C LEU A 232 24.36 -1.85 -8.79
N PHE A 233 23.07 -1.48 -8.72
CA PHE A 233 22.41 -0.84 -9.85
C PHE A 233 22.88 0.61 -9.93
N LYS A 234 23.39 1.02 -11.10
CA LYS A 234 23.69 2.43 -11.40
C LYS A 234 22.56 2.98 -12.24
N ALA A 235 21.84 3.97 -11.72
CA ALA A 235 20.75 4.59 -12.43
C ALA A 235 21.28 5.48 -13.57
N PRO A 236 20.56 5.57 -14.71
CA PRO A 236 20.89 6.51 -15.78
C PRO A 236 20.93 7.99 -15.32
N HIS A 237 20.11 8.32 -14.33
CA HIS A 237 20.03 9.63 -13.69
C HIS A 237 19.48 9.48 -12.27
N ARG A 238 19.64 10.53 -11.44
CA ARG A 238 19.06 10.57 -10.10
C ARG A 238 17.53 10.69 -10.20
N SER A 239 16.82 9.69 -9.67
CA SER A 239 15.36 9.66 -9.58
C SER A 239 14.91 8.70 -8.49
N ASP A 240 13.61 8.51 -8.34
CA ASP A 240 13.05 7.46 -7.49
C ASP A 240 12.88 6.21 -8.36
N TRP A 241 13.62 5.15 -8.05
CA TRP A 241 13.75 3.95 -8.88
C TRP A 241 13.15 2.73 -8.19
N ALA A 242 12.42 1.92 -8.96
CA ALA A 242 11.98 0.59 -8.54
C ALA A 242 12.58 -0.47 -9.46
N ILE A 243 13.04 -1.60 -8.90
CA ILE A 243 13.68 -2.69 -9.63
C ILE A 243 13.02 -4.00 -9.20
N ALA A 244 12.60 -4.81 -10.15
CA ALA A 244 12.16 -6.19 -9.89
C ALA A 244 13.20 -7.16 -10.47
N VAL A 245 13.57 -8.19 -9.71
CA VAL A 245 14.49 -9.25 -10.11
C VAL A 245 13.83 -10.59 -9.80
N GLU A 246 13.54 -11.39 -10.82
CA GLU A 246 12.90 -12.71 -10.69
C GLU A 246 13.87 -13.80 -11.16
N ALA A 247 13.93 -14.90 -10.42
CA ALA A 247 14.62 -16.12 -10.85
C ALA A 247 13.77 -16.84 -11.90
N VAL A 248 14.34 -17.09 -13.06
CA VAL A 248 13.70 -17.82 -14.14
C VAL A 248 13.90 -19.32 -13.90
N SER A 249 12.80 -20.05 -13.79
CA SER A 249 12.80 -21.52 -13.77
C SER A 249 13.35 -22.05 -15.10
N GLU A 250 14.25 -23.05 -15.06
CA GLU A 250 14.73 -23.75 -16.26
C GLU A 250 13.68 -24.67 -16.90
N LYS A 251 12.45 -24.70 -16.38
CA LYS A 251 11.31 -25.36 -17.00
C LYS A 251 10.39 -24.31 -17.60
N ASP A 252 10.66 -23.98 -18.86
CA ASP A 252 9.69 -23.65 -19.92
C ASP A 252 10.38 -23.86 -21.29
#